data_AF-A0A2V7S0R2-F1
#
_entry.id   AF-A0A2V7S0R2-F1
#
_cell.length_a   1.000
_cell.length_b   1.000
_cell.length_c   1.000
_cell.angle_alpha   90.00
_cell.angle_beta   90.00
_cell.angle_gamma   90.00
#
_symmetry.space_group_name_H-M   'P 1'
#
loop_
_entity.id
_entity.type
_entity.pdbx_description
1 polymer ?
#
loop_
_entity_poly.entity_id
_entity_poly.type
_entity_poly.pdbx_seq_one_letter_code
_entity_poly.pdbx_strand_id
1 'polypeptide(L)'
;MNIFPIAPAESRYLWFLIPVIIILLGAMVLAATSVRGAHSSSFEIRPEGLRLRGDLYGRLIPKAQLRLNLVRRVDLTREQDLRPKWRRLGTGLPGYQAGWFRLRNGDKALLYLTDRTRAVYVPTTAGYGLLLSPADPDGFLSRLRAVLGS
;
A
#
# COMPACT_ATOMS: atom_id res chain seq x y z
N MET A 1 58.96 37.22 1.44
CA MET A 1 57.92 36.64 0.57
C MET A 1 56.58 36.98 1.21
N ASN A 2 55.78 37.84 0.60
CA ASN A 2 54.52 38.29 1.21
C ASN A 2 53.37 37.49 0.59
N ILE A 3 52.71 36.68 1.41
CA ILE A 3 51.60 35.81 1.00
C ILE A 3 50.32 36.48 1.48
N PHE A 4 49.41 36.78 0.55
CA PHE A 4 48.10 37.34 0.86
C PHE A 4 47.06 36.22 0.77
N PRO A 5 46.38 35.87 1.87
CA PRO A 5 45.33 34.85 1.84
C PRO A 5 44.07 35.38 1.15
N ILE A 6 43.31 34.46 0.56
CA ILE A 6 42.02 34.74 -0.07
C ILE A 6 41.03 35.21 1.01
N ALA A 7 40.29 36.29 0.74
CA ALA A 7 39.23 36.77 1.62
C ALA A 7 38.18 35.66 1.84
N PRO A 8 37.76 35.38 3.09
CA PRO A 8 36.83 34.30 3.37
C PRO A 8 35.51 34.56 2.64
N ALA A 9 35.03 33.55 1.88
CA ALA A 9 33.74 33.63 1.22
C ALA A 9 32.64 33.81 2.28
N GLU A 10 31.90 34.92 2.20
CA GLU A 10 30.86 35.25 3.17
C GLU A 10 29.77 34.16 3.14
N SER A 11 29.64 33.43 4.24
CA SER A 11 28.90 32.17 4.40
C SER A 11 27.37 32.35 4.46
N ARG A 12 26.85 33.50 3.99
CA ARG A 12 25.42 33.82 3.87
C ARG A 12 24.64 32.74 3.11
N TYR A 13 25.27 32.03 2.18
CA TYR A 13 24.64 30.95 1.41
C TYR A 13 24.29 29.71 2.26
N LEU A 14 25.00 29.45 3.37
CA LEU A 14 24.66 28.34 4.28
C LEU A 14 23.31 28.53 4.96
N TRP A 15 22.87 29.77 5.20
CA TRP A 15 21.56 30.04 5.81
C TRP A 15 20.40 29.65 4.90
N PHE A 16 20.58 29.68 3.57
CA PHE A 16 19.56 29.20 2.63
C PHE A 16 19.43 27.68 2.61
N LEU A 17 20.43 26.94 3.10
CA LEU A 17 20.34 25.47 3.22
C LEU A 17 19.44 25.05 4.39
N ILE A 18 19.32 25.88 5.43
CA ILE A 18 18.51 25.58 6.62
C ILE A 18 17.03 25.30 6.27
N PRO A 19 16.30 26.17 5.56
CA PRO A 19 14.91 25.89 5.20
C PRO A 19 14.79 24.68 4.26
N VAL A 20 15.75 24.47 3.36
CA VAL A 20 15.77 23.29 2.47
C VAL A 20 15.91 22.00 3.29
N ILE A 21 16.81 21.99 4.29
CA ILE A 21 17.00 20.85 5.19
C ILE A 21 15.73 20.61 6.03
N ILE A 22 15.07 21.66 6.53
CA ILE A 22 13.82 21.54 7.29
C ILE A 22 12.70 20.94 6.43
N ILE A 23 12.56 21.40 5.17
CA ILE A 23 11.58 20.86 4.23
C ILE A 23 11.86 19.38 3.93
N LEU A 24 13.14 19.03 3.70
CA LEU A 24 13.55 17.65 3.46
C LEU A 24 13.31 16.75 4.68
N LEU A 25 13.59 17.23 5.89
CA LEU A 25 13.31 16.50 7.13
C LEU A 25 11.81 16.30 7.33
N GLY A 26 10.99 17.33 7.08
CA GLY A 26 9.53 17.23 7.15
C GLY A 26 8.97 16.22 6.13
N ALA A 27 9.46 16.25 4.89
CA ALA A 27 9.12 15.27 3.86
C ALA A 27 9.55 13.85 4.26
N MET A 28 10.72 13.69 4.87
CA MET A 28 11.22 12.40 5.32
C MET A 28 10.42 11.85 6.52
N VAL A 29 10.03 12.69 7.47
CA VAL A 29 9.13 12.29 8.57
C VAL A 29 7.76 11.91 8.04
N LEU A 30 7.19 12.69 7.11
CA LEU A 30 5.92 12.38 6.48
C LEU A 30 5.97 11.06 5.69
N ALA A 31 7.06 10.81 4.97
CA ALA A 31 7.30 9.55 4.28
C ALA A 31 7.44 8.40 5.27
N ALA A 32 8.19 8.57 6.37
CA ALA A 32 8.39 7.54 7.38
C ALA A 32 7.11 7.19 8.15
N THR A 33 6.27 8.18 8.49
CA THR A 33 4.97 7.93 9.12
C THR A 33 3.99 7.29 8.15
N SER A 34 4.00 7.68 6.88
CA SER A 34 3.20 7.05 5.82
C SER A 34 3.61 5.60 5.58
N VAL A 35 4.91 5.32 5.57
CA VAL A 35 5.48 3.96 5.44
C VAL A 35 5.17 3.12 6.68
N ARG A 36 5.26 3.69 7.89
CA ARG A 36 4.86 2.99 9.13
C ARG A 36 3.36 2.70 9.17
N GLY A 37 2.52 3.62 8.72
CA GLY A 37 1.08 3.42 8.55
C GLY A 37 0.81 2.27 7.58
N ALA A 38 1.46 2.31 6.42
CA ALA A 38 1.40 1.25 5.41
C ALA A 38 1.90 -0.12 5.91
N HIS A 39 2.93 -0.16 6.76
CA HIS A 39 3.43 -1.40 7.37
C HIS A 39 2.57 -1.92 8.53
N SER A 40 1.68 -1.11 9.10
CA SER A 40 0.74 -1.52 10.14
C SER A 40 -0.55 -2.15 9.59
N SER A 41 -0.71 -2.24 8.26
CA SER A 41 -1.90 -2.85 7.66
C SER A 41 -1.89 -4.37 7.89
N SER A 42 -2.46 -4.81 9.00
CA SER A 42 -2.65 -6.21 9.35
C SER A 42 -3.97 -6.74 8.80
N PHE A 43 -3.91 -7.93 8.22
CA PHE A 43 -5.07 -8.69 7.78
C PHE A 43 -5.49 -9.62 8.91
N GLU A 44 -6.55 -9.27 9.64
CA GLU A 44 -7.12 -10.15 10.66
C GLU A 44 -8.16 -11.06 10.03
N ILE A 45 -7.91 -12.36 10.04
CA ILE A 45 -8.88 -13.37 9.62
C ILE A 45 -9.68 -13.77 10.87
N ARG A 46 -10.97 -13.42 10.90
CA ARG A 46 -11.89 -13.79 11.98
C ARG A 46 -12.91 -14.80 11.46
N PRO A 47 -13.55 -15.62 12.31
CA PRO A 47 -14.59 -16.56 11.88
C PRO A 47 -15.76 -15.87 11.15
N GLU A 48 -16.05 -14.63 11.56
CA GLU A 48 -17.09 -13.76 10.99
C GLU A 48 -16.72 -13.14 9.62
N GLY A 49 -15.42 -13.06 9.29
CA GLY A 49 -14.96 -12.48 8.03
C GLY A 49 -13.52 -11.96 8.03
N LEU A 50 -13.13 -11.33 6.93
CA LEU A 50 -11.81 -10.73 6.75
C LEU A 50 -11.83 -9.28 7.22
N ARG A 51 -11.07 -8.95 8.27
CA ARG A 51 -10.93 -7.59 8.78
C ARG A 51 -9.61 -6.98 8.31
N LEU A 52 -9.73 -5.90 7.54
CA LEU A 52 -8.61 -5.07 7.12
C LEU A 52 -8.34 -4.05 8.23
N ARG A 53 -7.22 -4.17 8.95
CA ARG A 53 -6.82 -3.27 10.04
C ARG A 53 -5.54 -2.54 9.60
N GLY A 54 -5.42 -1.23 9.85
CA GLY A 54 -4.14 -0.51 9.68
C GLY A 54 -4.02 0.45 8.49
N ASP A 55 -5.13 0.93 7.92
CA ASP A 55 -5.15 2.21 7.18
C ASP A 55 -6.55 2.83 7.29
N LEU A 56 -6.73 4.06 6.80
CA LEU A 56 -8.01 4.81 6.73
C LEU A 56 -9.13 4.07 5.97
N TYR A 57 -8.81 2.98 5.27
CA TYR A 57 -9.76 2.17 4.48
C TYR A 57 -10.13 0.83 5.14
N GLY A 58 -9.74 0.63 6.41
CA GLY A 58 -10.00 -0.61 7.13
C GLY A 58 -11.49 -0.94 7.23
N ARG A 59 -11.87 -2.16 6.84
CA ARG A 59 -13.25 -2.64 6.88
C ARG A 59 -13.30 -4.13 7.25
N LEU A 60 -14.36 -4.51 7.95
CA LEU A 60 -14.74 -5.91 8.10
C LEU A 60 -15.57 -6.34 6.89
N ILE A 61 -15.10 -7.35 6.18
CA ILE A 61 -15.81 -7.93 5.04
C ILE A 61 -16.34 -9.30 5.50
N PRO A 62 -17.67 -9.44 5.65
CA PRO A 62 -18.26 -10.68 6.14
C PRO A 62 -17.89 -11.86 5.24
N LYS A 63 -17.71 -13.03 5.85
CA LYS A 63 -17.46 -14.28 5.13
C LYS A 63 -18.46 -14.52 3.99
N ALA A 64 -19.75 -14.27 4.24
CA ALA A 64 -20.81 -14.45 3.25
C ALA A 64 -20.63 -13.60 1.98
N GLN A 65 -19.85 -12.51 2.07
CA GLN A 65 -19.55 -11.66 0.92
C GLN A 65 -18.28 -12.10 0.19
N LEU A 66 -17.43 -12.95 0.78
CA LEU A 66 -16.18 -13.39 0.20
C LEU A 66 -16.39 -14.64 -0.66
N ARG A 67 -16.00 -14.57 -1.93
CA ARG A 67 -16.05 -15.73 -2.82
C ARG A 67 -14.79 -16.56 -2.68
N LEU A 68 -14.70 -17.33 -1.59
CA LEU A 68 -13.51 -18.12 -1.21
C LEU A 68 -13.04 -19.09 -2.31
N ASN A 69 -13.96 -19.66 -3.08
CA ASN A 69 -13.67 -20.57 -4.19
C ASN A 69 -12.90 -19.90 -5.34
N LEU A 70 -13.00 -18.58 -5.47
CA LEU A 70 -12.34 -17.80 -6.52
C LEU A 70 -11.10 -17.07 -6.02
N VAL A 71 -10.73 -17.27 -4.74
CA VAL A 71 -9.56 -16.61 -4.16
C VAL A 71 -8.31 -17.30 -4.64
N ARG A 72 -7.40 -16.51 -5.24
CA ARG A 72 -6.14 -17.00 -5.80
C ARG A 72 -5.05 -15.96 -5.69
N ARG A 73 -3.81 -16.43 -5.72
CA ARG A 73 -2.63 -15.60 -5.92
C ARG A 73 -2.63 -15.10 -7.37
N VAL A 74 -2.30 -13.83 -7.55
CA VAL A 74 -2.24 -13.16 -8.85
C VAL A 74 -0.94 -12.38 -8.97
N ASP A 75 -0.36 -12.40 -10.16
CA ASP A 75 0.76 -11.55 -10.51
C ASP A 75 0.23 -10.43 -11.41
N LEU A 76 0.15 -9.22 -10.86
CA LEU A 76 -0.37 -8.05 -11.58
C LEU A 76 0.58 -7.56 -12.68
N THR A 77 1.80 -8.08 -12.75
CA THR A 77 2.71 -7.81 -13.88
C THR A 77 2.33 -8.63 -15.11
N ARG A 78 1.80 -9.84 -14.90
CA ARG A 78 1.33 -10.75 -15.95
C ARG A 78 -0.15 -10.54 -16.27
N GLU A 79 -0.97 -10.36 -15.24
CA GLU A 79 -2.42 -10.17 -15.36
C GLU A 79 -2.77 -8.70 -15.50
N GLN A 80 -2.71 -8.20 -16.73
CA GLN A 80 -2.95 -6.79 -17.01
C GLN A 80 -4.37 -6.32 -16.65
N ASP A 81 -5.35 -7.21 -16.72
CA ASP A 81 -6.76 -6.92 -16.43
C ASP A 81 -7.00 -6.48 -14.98
N LEU A 82 -6.25 -7.07 -14.05
CA LEU A 82 -6.34 -6.75 -12.62
C LEU A 82 -5.45 -5.56 -12.23
N ARG A 83 -4.76 -4.92 -13.18
CA ARG A 83 -3.91 -3.78 -12.85
C ARG A 83 -4.75 -2.57 -12.44
N PRO A 84 -4.35 -1.84 -11.38
CA PRO A 84 -5.00 -0.60 -11.01
C PRO A 84 -4.87 0.43 -12.14
N LYS A 85 -5.99 0.93 -12.65
CA LYS A 85 -6.03 1.93 -13.73
C LYS A 85 -6.28 3.34 -13.19
N TRP A 86 -7.32 3.51 -12.37
CA TRP A 86 -7.70 4.81 -11.81
C TRP A 86 -7.89 4.73 -10.31
N ARG A 87 -7.26 5.65 -9.58
CA ARG A 87 -7.49 5.83 -8.14
C ARG A 87 -8.77 6.62 -7.93
N ARG A 88 -9.74 6.07 -7.19
CA ARG A 88 -10.95 6.81 -6.81
C ARG A 88 -10.80 7.47 -5.45
N LEU A 89 -10.30 6.73 -4.46
CA LEU A 89 -10.05 7.27 -3.13
C LEU A 89 -9.00 6.40 -2.46
N GLY A 90 -7.81 6.92 -2.18
CA GLY A 90 -6.72 6.06 -1.75
C GLY A 90 -5.39 6.77 -1.56
N THR A 91 -4.47 6.06 -0.92
CA THR A 91 -3.05 6.38 -0.84
C THR A 91 -2.33 5.69 -2.00
N GLY A 92 -1.52 6.44 -2.74
CA GLY A 92 -0.73 5.90 -3.86
C GLY A 92 0.68 6.42 -3.80
N LEU A 93 1.54 5.73 -3.05
CA LEU A 93 2.95 6.01 -2.90
C LEU A 93 3.77 5.06 -3.80
N PRO A 94 5.01 5.43 -4.18
CA PRO A 94 5.93 4.50 -4.83
C PRO A 94 6.12 3.27 -3.93
N GLY A 95 5.72 2.09 -4.42
CA GLY A 95 5.80 0.84 -3.65
C GLY A 95 4.66 0.59 -2.66
N TYR A 96 3.65 1.46 -2.56
CA TYR A 96 2.46 1.19 -1.74
C TYR A 96 1.18 1.81 -2.32
N GLN A 97 0.15 0.98 -2.54
CA GLN A 97 -1.16 1.42 -3.03
C GLN A 97 -2.26 0.87 -2.13
N ALA A 98 -2.96 1.77 -1.43
CA ALA A 98 -4.08 1.42 -0.57
C ALA A 98 -5.32 2.24 -0.88
N GLY A 99 -6.49 1.61 -0.79
CA GLY A 99 -7.79 2.26 -0.99
C GLY A 99 -8.52 1.80 -2.25
N TRP A 100 -9.51 2.58 -2.68
CA TRP A 100 -10.43 2.26 -3.76
C TRP A 100 -9.87 2.66 -5.12
N PHE A 101 -9.70 1.66 -5.98
CA PHE A 101 -9.27 1.83 -7.35
C PHE A 101 -10.26 1.17 -8.32
N ARG A 102 -10.14 1.56 -9.59
CA ARG A 102 -10.76 0.92 -10.74
C ARG A 102 -9.67 0.14 -11.46
N LEU A 103 -9.93 -1.14 -11.71
CA LEU A 103 -9.02 -2.03 -12.43
C LEU A 103 -9.14 -1.83 -13.94
N ARG A 104 -8.23 -2.41 -14.72
CA ARG A 104 -8.22 -2.30 -16.20
C ARG A 104 -9.41 -3.00 -16.84
N ASN A 105 -9.84 -4.12 -16.27
CA ASN A 105 -11.07 -4.81 -16.67
C ASN A 105 -12.37 -4.03 -16.36
N GLY A 106 -12.27 -2.87 -15.70
CA GLY A 106 -13.41 -2.03 -15.34
C GLY A 106 -13.99 -2.31 -13.96
N ASP A 107 -13.52 -3.35 -13.26
CA ASP A 107 -14.02 -3.68 -11.93
C ASP A 107 -13.56 -2.68 -10.86
N LYS A 108 -14.33 -2.61 -9.78
CA LYS A 108 -13.97 -1.85 -8.58
C LYS A 108 -13.14 -2.77 -7.71
N ALA A 109 -12.04 -2.26 -7.15
CA ALA A 109 -11.27 -3.03 -6.18
C ALA A 109 -10.78 -2.17 -5.02
N LEU A 110 -10.73 -2.78 -3.84
CA LEU A 110 -10.05 -2.24 -2.68
C LEU A 110 -8.66 -2.85 -2.61
N LEU A 111 -7.64 -2.00 -2.67
CA LEU A 111 -6.24 -2.40 -2.78
C LEU A 111 -5.56 -2.22 -1.43
N TYR A 112 -4.65 -3.13 -1.14
CA TYR A 112 -3.59 -3.04 -0.14
C TYR A 112 -2.37 -3.72 -0.74
N LEU A 113 -1.70 -3.02 -1.65
CA LEU A 113 -0.62 -3.56 -2.47
C LEU A 113 0.71 -2.90 -2.11
N THR A 114 1.65 -3.72 -1.64
CA THR A 114 3.07 -3.34 -1.48
C THR A 114 3.90 -3.94 -2.62
N ASP A 115 3.63 -5.21 -2.96
CA ASP A 115 4.24 -5.92 -4.07
C ASP A 115 3.16 -6.38 -5.07
N ARG A 116 3.38 -6.08 -6.35
CA ARG A 116 2.45 -6.42 -7.45
C ARG A 116 2.59 -7.85 -7.93
N THR A 117 3.74 -8.49 -7.67
CA THR A 117 4.05 -9.85 -8.13
C THR A 117 3.54 -10.93 -7.18
N ARG A 118 3.21 -10.54 -5.94
CA ARG A 118 2.79 -11.43 -4.84
C ARG A 118 1.41 -11.09 -4.31
N ALA A 119 0.55 -10.51 -5.15
CA ALA A 119 -0.79 -10.12 -4.76
C ALA A 119 -1.72 -11.35 -4.64
N VAL A 120 -2.75 -11.21 -3.83
CA VAL A 120 -3.85 -12.15 -3.64
C VAL A 120 -5.12 -11.42 -4.04
N TYR A 121 -5.83 -11.99 -5.01
CA TYR A 121 -7.14 -11.49 -5.43
C TYR A 121 -8.24 -12.23 -4.67
N VAL A 122 -9.06 -11.48 -3.95
CA VAL A 122 -10.20 -12.00 -3.18
C VAL A 122 -11.48 -11.36 -3.74
N PRO A 123 -12.24 -12.05 -4.60
CA PRO A 123 -13.48 -11.51 -5.14
C PRO A 123 -14.56 -11.42 -4.07
N THR A 124 -15.42 -10.41 -4.14
CA THR A 124 -16.58 -10.29 -3.24
C THR A 124 -17.90 -10.27 -4.01
N THR A 125 -19.00 -10.60 -3.34
CA THR A 125 -20.36 -10.47 -3.89
C THR A 125 -20.88 -9.03 -3.86
N ALA A 126 -20.17 -8.11 -3.19
CA ALA A 126 -20.57 -6.71 -3.04
C ALA A 126 -20.23 -5.82 -4.25
N GLY A 127 -19.91 -6.41 -5.41
CA GLY A 127 -19.60 -5.68 -6.64
C GLY A 127 -18.20 -5.03 -6.66
N TYR A 128 -17.29 -5.50 -5.82
CA TYR A 128 -15.88 -5.13 -5.86
C TYR A 128 -14.97 -6.32 -5.49
N GLY A 129 -13.71 -6.29 -5.92
CA GLY A 129 -12.70 -7.24 -5.50
C GLY A 129 -11.74 -6.67 -4.45
N LEU A 130 -10.97 -7.52 -3.80
CA LEU A 130 -9.84 -7.11 -2.97
C LEU A 130 -8.55 -7.56 -3.65
N LEU A 131 -7.55 -6.68 -3.65
CA LEU A 131 -6.19 -7.00 -4.08
C LEU A 131 -5.24 -6.72 -2.93
N LEU A 132 -4.74 -7.78 -2.30
CA LEU A 132 -3.96 -7.71 -1.06
C LEU A 132 -2.55 -8.26 -1.32
N SER A 133 -1.52 -7.62 -0.78
CA SER A 133 -0.13 -8.09 -0.87
C SER A 133 0.38 -8.50 0.52
N PRO A 134 -0.06 -9.65 1.07
CA PRO A 134 0.45 -10.16 2.33
C PRO A 134 1.93 -10.56 2.22
N ALA A 135 2.67 -10.52 3.33
CA ALA A 135 4.08 -10.95 3.37
C ALA A 135 4.25 -12.43 2.98
N ASP A 136 3.28 -13.26 3.37
CA ASP A 136 3.15 -14.66 2.98
C ASP A 136 1.80 -14.90 2.27
N PRO A 137 1.75 -14.83 0.92
CA PRO A 137 0.53 -15.08 0.15
C PRO A 137 -0.04 -16.48 0.32
N ASP A 138 0.82 -17.48 0.40
CA ASP A 138 0.41 -18.88 0.39
C ASP A 138 -0.11 -19.29 1.77
N GLY A 139 0.53 -18.82 2.84
CA GLY A 139 0.03 -18.94 4.21
C GLY A 139 -1.28 -18.18 4.44
N PHE A 140 -1.39 -16.96 3.89
CA PHE A 140 -2.62 -16.17 3.94
C PHE A 140 -3.79 -16.90 3.26
N LEU A 141 -3.59 -17.41 2.04
CA LEU A 141 -4.60 -18.18 1.31
C LEU A 141 -5.04 -19.43 2.07
N SER A 142 -4.08 -20.18 2.61
CA SER A 142 -4.33 -21.41 3.37
C SER A 142 -5.16 -21.12 4.62
N ARG A 143 -4.79 -20.09 5.39
CA ARG A 143 -5.54 -19.67 6.59
C ARG A 143 -6.92 -19.12 6.24
N LEU A 144 -7.03 -18.34 5.17
CA LEU A 144 -8.30 -17.79 4.71
C LEU A 144 -9.29 -18.92 4.38
N ARG A 145 -8.83 -19.94 3.64
CA ARG A 145 -9.65 -21.12 3.31
C ARG A 145 -9.94 -21.98 4.54
N ALA A 146 -8.99 -22.16 5.46
CA ALA A 146 -9.20 -22.96 6.66
C ALA A 146 -10.22 -22.34 7.63
N VAL A 147 -10.15 -21.02 7.84
CA VAL A 147 -11.01 -20.33 8.82
C VAL A 147 -12.37 -19.95 8.22
N LEU A 148 -12.37 -19.52 6.95
CA LEU A 148 -13.59 -19.05 6.30
C LEU A 148 -14.22 -20.10 5.38
N GLY A 149 -13.51 -21.16 5.00
CA GLY A 149 -14.04 -22.20 4.11
C GLY A 149 -14.78 -23.34 4.80
N SER A 150 -14.69 -23.46 6.13
CA SER A 150 -15.47 -24.39 6.95
C SER A 150 -16.88 -23.87 7.21
#